data_AF-A0A970EEI4-F1
#
_entry.id   AF-A0A970EEI4-F1
#
_cell.length_a   1.000
_cell.length_b   1.000
_cell.length_c   1.000
_cell.angle_alpha   90.00
_cell.angle_beta   90.00
_cell.angle_gamma   90.00
#
_symmetry.space_group_name_H-M   'P 1'
#
loop_
_entity.id
_entity.type
_entity.pdbx_description
1 polymer ?
#
loop_
_entity_poly.entity_id
_entity_poly.type
_entity_poly.pdbx_seq_one_letter_code
_entity_poly.pdbx_strand_id
1 'polypeptide(L)'
;MTITYELGDSLYINITNRCKNRCDFCVRQNPDWIKDNLWLEREPTAEEIIEDLKKRDLGKYKEIVYCGYGEPTEKIDELIESAKFIKSQGAYKI
;
A
#
# COMPACT_ATOMS: atom_id res chain seq x y z
N MET A 1 8.11 -0.52 10.39
CA MET A 1 7.50 -0.11 9.11
C MET A 1 6.35 -1.04 8.77
N THR A 2 5.16 -0.50 8.49
CA THR A 2 3.99 -1.27 8.03
C THR A 2 3.92 -1.20 6.51
N ILE A 3 4.29 -2.28 5.82
CA ILE A 3 4.22 -2.36 4.35
C ILE A 3 2.81 -2.75 3.91
N THR A 4 2.22 -3.77 4.53
CA THR A 4 0.83 -4.19 4.24
C THR A 4 -0.01 -4.27 5.51
N TYR A 5 -1.29 -3.90 5.40
CA TYR A 5 -2.25 -3.97 6.51
C TYR A 5 -3.66 -4.31 6.01
N GLU A 6 -4.50 -4.86 6.89
CA GLU A 6 -5.87 -5.24 6.56
C GLU A 6 -6.85 -4.16 6.99
N LEU A 7 -7.81 -3.84 6.13
CA LEU A 7 -8.94 -2.97 6.46
C LEU A 7 -10.20 -3.55 5.82
N GLY A 8 -11.09 -4.07 6.66
CA GLY A 8 -12.22 -4.88 6.21
C GLY A 8 -11.75 -6.15 5.49
N ASP A 9 -12.33 -6.45 4.34
CA ASP A 9 -12.00 -7.62 3.52
C ASP A 9 -10.89 -7.35 2.49
N SER A 10 -10.18 -6.22 2.62
CA SER A 10 -9.20 -5.74 1.65
C SER A 10 -7.79 -5.64 2.26
N LEU A 11 -6.78 -5.89 1.43
CA LEU A 11 -5.38 -5.71 1.78
C LEU A 11 -4.86 -4.39 1.23
N TYR A 12 -4.30 -3.55 2.09
CA TYR A 12 -3.73 -2.27 1.71
C TYR A 12 -2.21 -2.35 1.68
N ILE A 13 -1.60 -1.75 0.66
CA ILE A 13 -0.15 -1.66 0.46
C ILE A 13 0.26 -0.21 0.67
N ASN A 14 1.01 0.06 1.75
CA ASN A 14 1.54 1.37 2.10
C ASN A 14 2.92 1.58 1.44
N ILE A 15 2.94 2.27 0.31
CA ILE A 15 4.10 2.23 -0.62
C ILE A 15 5.02 3.46 -0.54
N THR A 16 4.50 4.64 -0.21
CA THR A 16 5.29 5.88 -0.22
C THR A 16 4.71 6.96 0.70
N ASN A 17 5.58 7.85 1.18
CA ASN A 17 5.17 9.09 1.87
C ASN A 17 5.09 10.29 0.90
N ARG A 18 5.62 10.15 -0.32
CA ARG A 18 5.70 11.24 -1.32
C ARG A 18 4.31 11.53 -1.86
N CYS A 19 3.95 12.80 -1.94
CA CYS A 19 2.76 13.27 -2.64
C CYS A 19 3.03 14.68 -3.12
N LYS A 20 2.77 14.96 -4.40
CA LYS A 20 2.92 16.30 -4.99
C LYS A 20 1.81 17.28 -4.58
N ASN A 21 0.73 16.76 -4.01
CA ASN A 21 -0.39 17.57 -3.55
C ASN A 21 -0.27 17.91 -2.06
N ARG A 22 -0.85 19.06 -1.70
CA ARG A 22 -1.01 19.52 -0.31
C ARG A 22 -2.48 19.87 -0.07
N CYS A 23 -3.36 18.86 -0.18
CA CYS A 23 -4.80 19.06 -0.05
C CYS A 23 -5.17 19.58 1.35
N ASP A 24 -6.09 20.54 1.44
CA ASP A 24 -6.54 21.11 2.72
C ASP A 24 -7.17 20.06 3.64
N PHE A 25 -7.81 19.05 3.04
CA PHE A 25 -8.43 17.92 3.74
C PHE A 25 -7.48 16.71 3.88
N CYS A 26 -6.18 16.87 3.62
CA CYS A 26 -5.24 15.75 3.66
C CYS A 26 -5.06 15.24 5.10
N VAL A 27 -5.09 13.92 5.28
CA VAL A 27 -4.91 13.29 6.59
C VAL A 27 -3.52 13.51 7.19
N ARG A 28 -2.52 13.79 6.35
CA ARG A 28 -1.18 14.22 6.83
C ARG A 28 -1.22 15.53 7.62
N GLN A 29 -2.23 16.36 7.42
CA GLN A 29 -2.45 17.60 8.16
C GLN A 29 -3.35 17.40 9.38
N ASN A 30 -4.03 16.25 9.47
CA ASN A 30 -5.04 15.93 10.49
C ASN A 30 -4.79 14.50 11.03
N PRO A 31 -3.67 14.26 11.72
CA PRO A 31 -3.26 12.90 12.11
C PRO A 31 -4.26 12.22 13.05
N ASP A 32 -5.06 12.98 13.79
CA ASP A 32 -6.07 12.45 14.71
C ASP A 32 -7.25 11.75 14.00
N TRP A 33 -7.37 11.89 12.68
CA TRP A 33 -8.45 11.26 11.90
C TRP A 33 -8.19 9.78 11.58
N ILE A 34 -6.96 9.29 11.74
CA ILE A 34 -6.61 7.90 11.50
C ILE A 34 -6.01 7.29 12.77
N LYS A 35 -6.51 6.10 13.12
CA LYS A 35 -6.13 5.39 14.33
C LYS A 35 -4.71 4.81 14.27
N ASP A 36 -4.24 4.47 13.07
CA ASP A 36 -2.96 3.79 12.82
C ASP A 36 -1.93 4.73 12.18
N ASN A 37 -0.70 4.72 12.70
CA ASN A 37 0.38 5.52 12.13
C ASN A 37 0.98 4.84 10.89
N LEU A 38 0.60 5.32 9.69
CA LEU A 38 1.12 4.81 8.41
C LEU A 38 2.37 5.54 7.89
N TRP A 39 2.99 6.45 8.67
CA TRP A 39 4.24 7.07 8.26
C TRP A 39 5.35 6.03 8.10
N LEU A 40 5.95 5.99 6.91
CA LEU A 40 7.08 5.11 6.62
C LEU A 40 8.38 5.76 7.13
N GLU A 41 9.18 5.06 7.95
CA GLU A 41 10.52 5.52 8.36
C GLU A 41 11.47 5.64 7.16
N ARG A 42 11.31 4.73 6.19
CA ARG A 42 11.88 4.76 4.84
C ARG A 42 10.90 4.09 3.88
N GLU A 43 11.02 4.36 2.59
CA GLU A 43 10.14 3.72 1.62
C GLU A 43 10.59 2.27 1.32
N PRO A 44 9.65 1.31 1.24
CA PRO A 44 9.98 -0.08 0.93
C PRO A 44 10.39 -0.25 -0.53
N THR A 45 11.29 -1.19 -0.83
CA THR A 45 11.61 -1.57 -2.23
C THR A 45 10.54 -2.51 -2.80
N ALA A 46 10.56 -2.75 -4.12
CA ALA A 46 9.67 -3.73 -4.74
C ALA A 46 9.83 -5.13 -4.13
N GLU A 47 11.08 -5.54 -3.88
CA GLU A 47 11.39 -6.84 -3.27
C GLU A 47 10.79 -6.93 -1.86
N GLU A 48 10.91 -5.88 -1.05
CA GLU A 48 10.34 -5.88 0.30
C GLU A 48 8.82 -5.93 0.31
N ILE A 49 8.18 -5.26 -0.65
CA ILE A 49 6.72 -5.35 -0.85
C ILE A 49 6.34 -6.79 -1.22
N ILE A 50 7.05 -7.40 -2.17
CA ILE A 50 6.79 -8.77 -2.62
C ILE A 50 7.03 -9.78 -1.50
N GLU A 51 8.12 -9.66 -0.75
CA GLU A 51 8.41 -10.53 0.40
C GLU A 51 7.36 -10.40 1.50
N ASP A 52 6.80 -9.21 1.71
CA ASP A 52 5.69 -9.04 2.65
C ASP A 52 4.38 -9.65 2.14
N LEU A 53 4.08 -9.48 0.84
CA LEU A 53 2.92 -10.09 0.19
C LEU A 53 2.97 -11.63 0.22
N LYS A 54 4.15 -12.24 0.07
CA LYS A 54 4.34 -13.71 0.14
C LYS A 54 3.96 -14.32 1.50
N LYS A 55 3.93 -13.53 2.57
CA LYS A 55 3.52 -13.98 3.90
C LYS A 55 2.00 -14.08 4.05
N ARG A 56 1.23 -13.69 3.03
CA ARG A 56 -0.23 -13.58 3.06
C ARG A 56 -0.87 -14.51 2.04
N ASP A 57 -2.03 -15.06 2.40
CA ASP A 57 -2.94 -15.65 1.42
C ASP A 57 -3.66 -14.53 0.68
N LEU A 58 -3.20 -14.21 -0.53
CA LEU A 58 -3.77 -13.12 -1.33
C LEU A 58 -5.19 -13.45 -1.85
N GLY A 59 -5.57 -14.73 -1.92
CA GLY A 59 -6.87 -15.16 -2.43
C GLY A 59 -8.05 -14.85 -1.49
N LYS A 60 -7.78 -14.63 -0.20
CA LYS A 60 -8.81 -14.30 0.80
C LYS A 60 -9.36 -12.88 0.66
N TYR A 61 -8.57 -11.95 0.10
CA TYR A 61 -8.98 -10.56 0.01
C TYR A 61 -9.90 -10.33 -1.18
N LYS A 62 -10.88 -9.45 -0.98
CA LYS A 62 -11.75 -8.98 -2.07
C LYS A 62 -10.99 -8.05 -3.00
N GLU A 63 -10.19 -7.15 -2.43
CA GLU A 63 -9.42 -6.14 -3.16
C GLU A 63 -8.02 -6.00 -2.55
N ILE A 64 -7.05 -5.64 -3.38
CA ILE A 64 -5.72 -5.23 -2.96
C ILE A 64 -5.53 -3.78 -3.41
N VAL A 65 -5.28 -2.89 -2.47
CA VAL A 65 -5.33 -1.44 -2.66
C VAL A 65 -3.96 -0.83 -2.42
N TYR A 66 -3.42 -0.11 -3.40
CA TYR A 66 -2.26 0.75 -3.16
C TYR A 66 -2.70 2.03 -2.44
N CYS A 67 -2.10 2.30 -1.29
CA CYS A 67 -2.49 3.39 -0.40
C CYS A 67 -1.26 3.89 0.39
N GLY A 68 -1.50 4.60 1.49
CA GLY A 68 -0.50 5.21 2.35
C GLY A 68 -0.81 6.69 2.60
N TYR A 69 0.14 7.39 3.20
CA TYR A 69 0.07 8.85 3.34
C TYR A 69 0.59 9.59 2.09
N GLY A 70 1.22 8.90 1.16
CA GLY A 70 1.63 9.43 -0.14
C GLY A 70 0.63 9.18 -1.27
N GLU A 71 1.04 9.58 -2.47
CA GLU A 71 0.42 9.26 -3.75
C GLU A 71 1.14 8.04 -4.34
N PRO A 72 0.50 6.86 -4.45
CA PRO A 72 1.16 5.62 -4.87
C PRO A 72 1.91 5.71 -6.20
N THR A 73 1.43 6.56 -7.12
CA THR A 73 2.07 6.73 -8.43
C THR A 73 3.42 7.46 -8.39
N GLU A 74 3.82 8.06 -7.26
CA GLU A 74 5.19 8.54 -7.05
C GLU A 74 6.22 7.40 -6.96
N LYS A 75 5.77 6.15 -6.72
CA LYS A 75 6.55 4.91 -6.76
C LYS A 75 6.01 3.95 -7.82
N ILE A 76 5.88 4.45 -9.05
CA ILE A 76 5.24 3.70 -10.13
C ILE A 76 5.96 2.40 -10.49
N ASP A 77 7.30 2.37 -10.43
CA ASP A 77 8.08 1.19 -10.78
C ASP A 77 7.85 0.06 -9.77
N GLU A 78 7.94 0.35 -8.46
CA GLU A 78 7.65 -0.61 -7.41
C GLU A 78 6.18 -1.06 -7.44
N LEU A 79 5.25 -0.13 -7.69
CA LEU A 79 3.82 -0.44 -7.82
C LEU A 79 3.59 -1.44 -8.96
N ILE A 80 4.18 -1.19 -10.14
CA ILE A 80 4.03 -2.08 -11.30
C ILE A 80 4.64 -3.45 -11.01
N GLU A 81 5.82 -3.49 -10.40
CA GLU A 81 6.50 -4.74 -10.08
C GLU A 81 5.71 -5.60 -9.08
N SER A 82 5.26 -5.01 -7.97
CA SER A 82 4.42 -5.73 -7.02
C SER A 82 3.05 -6.09 -7.61
N ALA A 83 2.48 -5.27 -8.49
CA ALA A 83 1.22 -5.59 -9.17
C ALA A 83 1.36 -6.80 -10.11
N LYS A 84 2.48 -6.92 -10.82
CA LYS A 84 2.78 -8.10 -11.64
C LYS A 84 2.85 -9.36 -10.79
N PHE A 85 3.49 -9.29 -9.62
CA PHE A 85 3.54 -10.40 -8.67
C PHE A 85 2.15 -10.78 -8.16
N ILE A 86 1.34 -9.81 -7.71
CA ILE A 86 -0.04 -10.05 -7.25
C ILE A 86 -0.86 -10.75 -8.34
N LYS A 87 -0.76 -10.26 -9.58
CA LYS A 87 -1.44 -10.87 -10.73
C LYS A 87 -0.97 -12.30 -10.99
N SER A 88 0.32 -12.60 -10.82
CA SER A 88 0.85 -13.96 -11.01
C SER A 88 0.36 -14.95 -9.95
N GLN A 89 -0.09 -14.48 -8.78
CA GLN A 89 -0.69 -15.34 -7.74
C GLN A 89 -2.15 -15.69 -8.01
N GLY A 90 -2.74 -15.23 -9.13
CA GLY A 90 -4.17 -15.44 -9.41
C GLY A 90 -5.10 -14.60 -8.52
N ALA A 91 -4.55 -13.64 -7.77
CA ALA A 91 -5.30 -12.77 -6.88
C ALA A 91 -5.91 -11.59 -7.65
N TYR A 92 -6.89 -11.88 -8.51
CA TYR A 92 -7.74 -10.89 -9.14
C TYR A 92 -9.14 -11.47 -9.32
N LYS A 93 -10.13 -10.88 -8.66
CA LYS A 93 -11.56 -11.10 -8.96
C LYS A 93 -11.95 -9.96 -9.90
N ILE A 94 -12.19 -10.27 -11.18
CA ILE A 94 -12.80 -9.31 -12.14
C ILE A 94 -14.30 -9.27 -11.86
#